data_AF-A0A453JPD4-F1
#
_entry.id   AF-A0A453JPD4-F1
#
_cell.length_a   1.000
_cell.length_b   1.000
_cell.length_c   1.000
_cell.angle_alpha   90.00
_cell.angle_beta   90.00
_cell.angle_gamma   90.00
#
_symmetry.space_group_name_H-M   'P 1'
#
loop_
_entity.id
_entity.type
_entity.pdbx_description
1 polymer ?
#
loop_
_entity_poly.entity_id
_entity_poly.type
_entity_poly.pdbx_seq_one_letter_code
_entity_poly.pdbx_strand_id
1 'polypeptide(L)'
;VIVLPPPNVTAALHIGHALTAAIEDAMIRWRRMSGYNALWVPGVDHAGIATQVVVEKKRERKLTRHDIGRDKFISEVLEWKDQYGGTILNQLRRLGASLDWSRECFTMDEKRSKAVPEAFVRLYKDGLIYRDYRLVDWDCTLLTAISDIEVDHLDLKEETMLNVPGYSTPVQFGVLISFTYPLEGGLGEIIVATTRIETMLGDSAIAVHPEDKRYKHRHGRYAIHPFHGRKLKIICDAVLVDPTFGTGAVKLLHQPMIQMTLRLESDIT
;
A
#
# COMPACT_ATOMS: atom_id res chain seq x y z
N VAL A 1 -4.28 33.22 1.03
CA VAL A 1 -5.25 32.19 1.47
C VAL A 1 -4.46 30.99 1.92
N ILE A 2 -4.79 30.39 3.05
CA ILE A 2 -4.22 29.13 3.55
C ILE A 2 -5.40 28.17 3.80
N VAL A 3 -5.20 26.89 3.49
CA VAL A 3 -6.12 25.82 3.88
C VAL A 3 -5.41 25.07 4.99
N LEU A 4 -6.05 24.96 6.16
CA LEU A 4 -5.53 24.13 7.24
C LEU A 4 -5.44 22.68 6.71
N PRO A 5 -4.28 22.01 6.79
CA PRO A 5 -4.19 20.58 6.53
C PRO A 5 -5.22 19.86 7.40
N PRO A 6 -6.27 19.26 6.81
CA PRO A 6 -7.42 18.80 7.58
C PRO A 6 -6.99 17.64 8.47
N PRO A 7 -7.10 17.75 9.82
CA PRO A 7 -6.71 16.65 10.69
C PRO A 7 -7.64 15.45 10.51
N ASN A 8 -7.07 14.25 10.56
CA ASN A 8 -7.80 12.99 10.46
C ASN A 8 -8.73 12.82 11.68
N VAL A 9 -9.98 12.39 11.46
CA VAL A 9 -10.96 12.10 12.52
C VAL A 9 -10.67 10.79 13.27
N THR A 10 -9.39 10.43 13.44
CA THR A 10 -8.95 9.16 14.07
C THR A 10 -8.65 9.30 15.56
N ALA A 11 -8.22 10.48 16.02
CA ALA A 11 -7.86 10.74 17.41
C ALA A 11 -7.88 12.24 17.75
N ALA A 12 -7.57 12.58 19.01
CA ALA A 12 -7.35 13.96 19.43
C ALA A 12 -6.02 14.51 18.87
N LEU A 13 -5.94 15.84 18.71
CA LEU A 13 -4.74 16.51 18.25
C LEU A 13 -3.58 16.36 19.24
N HIS A 14 -2.39 16.12 18.70
CA HIS A 14 -1.09 16.09 19.42
C HIS A 14 -0.22 17.32 19.10
N ILE A 15 0.96 17.42 19.71
CA ILE A 15 1.85 18.59 19.61
C ILE A 15 2.26 18.95 18.18
N GLY A 16 2.46 17.98 17.29
CA GLY A 16 2.70 18.24 15.85
C GLY A 16 1.59 19.05 15.17
N HIS A 17 0.32 18.82 15.52
CA HIS A 17 -0.80 19.61 15.01
C HIS A 17 -0.76 21.04 15.57
N ALA A 18 -0.44 21.19 16.86
CA ALA A 18 -0.31 22.49 17.50
C ALA A 18 0.83 23.31 16.88
N LEU A 19 1.96 22.68 16.55
CA LEU A 19 3.08 23.34 15.85
C LEU A 19 2.65 23.85 14.48
N THR A 20 2.01 23.01 13.67
CA THR A 20 1.53 23.37 12.33
C THR A 20 0.53 24.52 12.40
N ALA A 21 -0.47 24.41 13.27
CA ALA A 21 -1.47 25.45 13.47
C ALA A 21 -0.88 26.77 13.96
N ALA A 22 0.12 26.73 14.87
CA ALA A 22 0.77 27.93 15.37
C ALA A 22 1.53 28.69 14.27
N ILE A 23 2.24 27.96 13.39
CA ILE A 23 2.97 28.56 12.26
C ILE A 23 1.98 29.21 11.28
N GLU A 24 0.94 28.49 10.88
CA GLU A 24 -0.07 29.01 9.94
C GLU A 24 -0.84 30.21 10.53
N ASP A 25 -1.20 30.15 11.82
CA ASP A 25 -1.91 31.23 12.49
C ASP A 25 -1.05 32.50 12.57
N ALA A 26 0.24 32.36 12.87
CA ALA A 26 1.18 33.49 12.87
C ALA A 26 1.26 34.17 11.50
N MET A 27 1.36 33.38 10.43
CA MET A 27 1.35 33.88 9.05
C MET A 27 0.05 34.60 8.70
N ILE A 28 -1.09 34.02 9.07
CA ILE A 28 -2.41 34.58 8.81
C ILE A 28 -2.63 35.88 9.55
N ARG A 29 -2.29 35.93 10.84
CA ARG A 29 -2.41 37.15 11.65
C ARG A 29 -1.52 38.25 11.12
N TRP A 30 -0.25 37.95 10.82
CA TRP A 30 0.68 38.93 10.25
C TRP A 30 0.17 39.50 8.92
N ARG A 31 -0.30 38.65 8.00
CA ARG A 31 -0.85 39.11 6.71
C ARG A 31 -2.13 39.92 6.89
N ARG A 32 -3.03 39.51 7.79
CA ARG A 32 -4.25 40.25 8.12
C ARG A 32 -3.92 41.65 8.66
N MET A 33 -2.95 41.75 9.58
CA MET A 33 -2.46 43.02 10.13
C MET A 33 -1.72 43.87 9.10
N SER A 34 -1.14 43.25 8.07
CA SER A 34 -0.46 43.94 6.96
C SER A 34 -1.44 44.44 5.87
N GLY A 35 -2.75 44.43 6.13
CA GLY A 35 -3.78 44.92 5.21
C GLY A 35 -4.23 43.95 4.13
N TYR A 36 -3.78 42.69 4.16
CA TYR A 36 -4.24 41.68 3.21
C TYR A 36 -5.57 41.08 3.66
N ASN A 37 -6.42 40.72 2.68
CA ASN A 37 -7.58 39.88 2.93
C ASN A 37 -7.15 38.42 3.18
N ALA A 38 -6.73 38.13 4.41
CA ALA A 38 -6.21 36.84 4.81
C ALA A 38 -7.35 35.87 5.17
N LEU A 39 -7.44 34.76 4.44
CA LEU A 39 -8.38 33.66 4.68
C LEU A 39 -7.61 32.40 5.11
N TRP A 40 -8.05 31.78 6.20
CA TRP A 40 -7.57 30.48 6.67
C TRP A 40 -8.77 29.53 6.86
N VAL A 41 -8.86 28.52 6.01
CA VAL A 41 -10.05 27.65 5.94
C VAL A 41 -9.84 26.43 6.85
N PRO A 42 -10.73 26.18 7.82
CA PRO A 42 -10.70 24.97 8.64
C PRO A 42 -11.31 23.78 7.90
N GLY A 43 -10.82 22.58 8.23
CA GLY A 43 -11.47 21.34 7.82
C GLY A 43 -10.98 20.14 8.61
N VAL A 44 -11.70 19.04 8.48
CA VAL A 44 -11.34 17.72 9.03
C VAL A 44 -11.45 16.66 7.94
N ASP A 45 -10.60 15.64 8.03
CA ASP A 45 -10.52 14.57 7.05
C ASP A 45 -11.14 13.28 7.60
N HIS A 46 -12.03 12.68 6.82
CA HIS A 46 -12.59 11.35 7.06
C HIS A 46 -11.54 10.24 7.19
N ALA A 47 -10.34 10.41 6.62
CA ALA A 47 -9.19 9.51 6.73
C ALA A 47 -9.45 8.04 6.34
N GLY A 48 -10.49 7.77 5.54
CA GLY A 48 -10.81 6.47 4.94
C GLY A 48 -10.44 5.24 5.79
N ILE A 49 -9.38 4.54 5.37
CA ILE A 49 -8.86 3.31 5.99
C ILE A 49 -8.47 3.54 7.45
N ALA A 50 -7.82 4.66 7.78
CA ALA A 50 -7.36 4.93 9.14
C ALA A 50 -8.54 5.05 10.13
N THR A 51 -9.63 5.71 9.72
CA THR A 51 -10.85 5.78 10.55
C THR A 51 -11.52 4.42 10.66
N GLN A 52 -11.58 3.64 9.58
CA GLN A 52 -12.11 2.28 9.60
C GLN A 52 -11.38 1.42 10.65
N VAL A 53 -10.04 1.43 10.62
CA VAL A 53 -9.20 0.65 11.54
C VAL A 53 -9.43 1.07 12.99
N VAL A 54 -9.53 2.36 13.28
CA VAL A 54 -9.73 2.85 14.65
C VAL A 54 -11.12 2.47 15.16
N VAL A 55 -12.17 2.65 14.34
CA VAL A 55 -13.55 2.27 14.70
C VAL A 55 -13.63 0.76 14.93
N GLU A 56 -13.02 -0.05 14.07
CA GLU A 56 -12.98 -1.51 14.25
C GLU A 56 -12.23 -1.92 15.52
N LYS A 57 -11.05 -1.35 15.79
CA LYS A 57 -10.26 -1.67 17.00
C LYS A 57 -11.00 -1.33 18.29
N LYS A 58 -11.78 -0.25 18.31
CA LYS A 58 -12.50 0.20 19.50
C LYS A 58 -13.83 -0.49 19.71
N ARG A 59 -14.30 -1.29 18.76
CA ARG A 59 -15.46 -2.16 18.99
C ARG A 59 -15.02 -3.24 19.97
N GLU A 60 -15.31 -3.00 21.25
CA GLU A 60 -15.20 -3.97 22.35
C GLU A 60 -16.12 -5.19 22.15
N ARG A 61 -16.97 -5.17 21.11
CA ARG A 61 -17.93 -6.21 20.77
C ARG A 61 -17.27 -7.24 19.85
N LYS A 62 -17.48 -8.54 20.12
CA LYS A 62 -17.01 -9.69 19.29
C LYS A 62 -17.56 -9.72 17.85
N LEU A 63 -18.29 -8.71 17.41
CA LEU A 63 -18.93 -8.65 16.09
C LEU A 63 -18.02 -7.88 15.13
N THR A 64 -17.75 -8.44 13.97
CA THR A 64 -16.97 -7.81 12.89
C THR A 64 -17.82 -6.79 12.12
N ARG A 65 -17.19 -5.98 11.26
CA ARG A 65 -17.92 -5.07 10.34
C ARG A 65 -18.87 -5.83 9.40
N HIS A 66 -18.54 -7.08 9.08
CA HIS A 66 -19.33 -7.92 8.21
C HIS A 66 -20.61 -8.41 8.90
N ASP A 67 -20.57 -8.58 10.23
CA ASP A 67 -21.73 -9.05 11.01
C ASP A 67 -22.81 -7.99 11.17
N ILE A 68 -22.44 -6.71 11.21
CA ILE A 68 -23.41 -5.60 11.37
C ILE A 68 -23.92 -5.04 10.04
N GLY A 69 -23.24 -5.34 8.94
CA GLY A 69 -23.56 -4.82 7.61
C GLY A 69 -23.12 -3.37 7.39
N ARG A 70 -23.12 -2.99 6.11
CA ARG A 70 -22.56 -1.71 5.63
C ARG A 70 -23.23 -0.49 6.27
N ASP A 71 -24.56 -0.44 6.28
CA ASP A 71 -25.29 0.76 6.70
C ASP A 71 -25.08 1.07 8.18
N LYS A 72 -25.14 0.04 9.04
CA LYS A 72 -24.86 0.21 10.47
C LYS A 72 -23.42 0.64 10.73
N PHE A 73 -22.47 0.05 10.00
CA PHE A 73 -21.06 0.42 10.14
C PHE A 73 -20.82 1.88 9.73
N ILE A 74 -21.43 2.34 8.63
CA ILE A 74 -21.34 3.74 8.21
C ILE A 74 -21.92 4.68 9.28
N SER A 75 -23.06 4.31 9.90
CA SER A 75 -23.61 5.10 11.01
C SER A 75 -22.65 5.18 12.20
N GLU A 76 -22.01 4.08 12.60
CA GLU A 76 -21.00 4.09 13.69
C GLU A 76 -19.81 5.00 13.33
N VAL A 77 -19.35 4.99 12.07
CA VAL A 77 -18.27 5.87 11.59
C VAL A 77 -18.70 7.36 11.62
N LEU A 78 -19.95 7.66 11.29
CA LEU A 78 -20.47 9.04 11.35
C LEU A 78 -20.57 9.54 12.80
N GLU A 79 -21.08 8.72 13.71
CA GLU A 79 -21.12 9.03 15.16
C GLU A 79 -19.71 9.30 15.70
N TRP A 80 -18.75 8.47 15.30
CA TRP A 80 -17.33 8.65 15.62
C TRP A 80 -16.81 10.00 15.11
N LYS A 81 -17.07 10.32 13.84
CA LYS A 81 -16.67 11.58 13.23
C LYS A 81 -17.25 12.78 13.96
N ASP A 82 -18.50 12.72 14.42
CA ASP A 82 -19.12 13.84 15.14
C ASP A 82 -18.48 14.05 16.52
N GLN A 83 -18.17 12.96 17.25
CA GLN A 83 -17.49 13.03 18.53
C GLN A 83 -16.05 13.57 18.41
N TYR A 84 -15.27 12.99 17.50
CA TYR A 84 -13.84 13.33 17.36
C TYR A 84 -13.62 14.62 16.59
N GLY A 85 -14.43 14.89 15.55
CA GLY A 85 -14.43 16.16 14.84
C GLY A 85 -14.70 17.32 15.80
N GLY A 86 -15.71 17.20 16.68
CA GLY A 86 -15.99 18.20 17.72
C GLY A 86 -14.81 18.43 18.67
N THR A 87 -14.11 17.35 19.05
CA THR A 87 -12.92 17.42 19.91
C THR A 87 -11.77 18.17 19.24
N ILE A 88 -11.46 17.83 17.98
CA ILE A 88 -10.41 18.47 17.17
C ILE A 88 -10.67 19.97 17.03
N LEU A 89 -11.89 20.34 16.65
CA LEU A 89 -12.26 21.74 16.47
C LEU A 89 -12.18 22.53 17.78
N ASN A 90 -12.59 21.94 18.90
CA ASN A 90 -12.47 22.56 20.22
C ASN A 90 -10.99 22.75 20.62
N GLN A 91 -10.12 21.80 20.32
CA GLN A 91 -8.67 21.95 20.57
C GLN A 91 -8.08 23.11 19.76
N LEU A 92 -8.42 23.25 18.46
CA LEU A 92 -7.98 24.37 17.64
C LEU A 92 -8.50 25.72 18.15
N ARG A 93 -9.76 25.79 18.60
CA ARG A 93 -10.33 26.98 19.24
C ARG A 93 -9.59 27.34 20.53
N ARG A 94 -9.29 26.35 21.37
CA ARG A 94 -8.54 26.54 22.63
C ARG A 94 -7.09 26.97 22.41
N LEU A 95 -6.46 26.54 21.31
CA LEU A 95 -5.14 27.03 20.89
C LEU A 95 -5.17 28.50 20.42
N GLY A 96 -6.35 29.07 20.18
CA GLY A 96 -6.50 30.43 19.68
C GLY A 96 -6.33 30.56 18.17
N ALA A 97 -6.48 29.47 17.41
CA ALA A 97 -6.36 29.51 15.95
C ALA A 97 -7.40 30.47 15.32
N SER A 98 -6.94 31.45 14.54
CA SER A 98 -7.79 32.46 13.89
C SER A 98 -8.40 32.02 12.56
N LEU A 99 -8.90 30.79 12.54
CA LEU A 99 -9.57 30.13 11.42
C LEU A 99 -10.94 30.78 11.12
N ASP A 100 -11.34 30.74 9.85
CA ASP A 100 -12.69 31.12 9.43
C ASP A 100 -13.68 29.96 9.65
N TRP A 101 -14.21 29.86 10.87
CA TRP A 101 -15.15 28.82 11.27
C TRP A 101 -16.45 28.80 10.46
N SER A 102 -16.81 29.89 9.77
CA SER A 102 -18.00 29.92 8.91
C SER A 102 -17.83 29.05 7.64
N ARG A 103 -16.59 28.68 7.34
CA ARG A 103 -16.21 27.88 6.16
C ARG A 103 -15.63 26.52 6.54
N GLU A 104 -16.02 25.98 7.70
CA GLU A 104 -15.61 24.64 8.09
C GLU A 104 -15.97 23.60 7.02
N CYS A 105 -15.03 22.69 6.78
CA CYS A 105 -15.12 21.69 5.72
C CYS A 105 -14.98 20.28 6.29
N PHE A 106 -15.68 19.33 5.68
CA PHE A 106 -15.42 17.91 5.89
C PHE A 106 -15.26 17.24 4.53
N THR A 107 -14.29 16.34 4.39
CA THR A 107 -13.97 15.72 3.11
C THR A 107 -15.13 14.96 2.49
N MET A 108 -16.04 14.41 3.31
CA MET A 108 -17.29 13.77 2.85
C MET A 108 -18.53 14.66 3.02
N ASP A 109 -18.39 15.98 3.18
CA ASP A 109 -19.56 16.87 3.11
C ASP A 109 -20.17 16.90 1.70
N GLU A 110 -21.39 17.40 1.57
CA GLU A 110 -22.12 17.41 0.29
C GLU A 110 -21.35 18.15 -0.82
N LYS A 111 -20.65 19.25 -0.49
CA LYS A 111 -19.94 20.07 -1.47
C LYS A 111 -18.67 19.38 -1.96
N ARG A 112 -17.89 18.77 -1.08
CA ARG A 112 -16.63 18.08 -1.43
C ARG A 112 -16.90 16.71 -2.04
N SER A 113 -17.96 16.03 -1.59
CA SER A 113 -18.42 14.77 -2.21
C SER A 113 -18.87 14.96 -3.65
N LYS A 114 -19.27 16.17 -4.07
CA LYS A 114 -19.52 16.51 -5.49
C LYS A 114 -18.23 16.80 -6.26
N ALA A 115 -17.20 17.34 -5.60
CA ALA A 115 -15.93 17.70 -6.23
C ALA A 115 -15.09 16.47 -6.64
N VAL A 116 -15.14 15.38 -5.87
CA VAL A 116 -14.35 14.17 -6.17
C VAL A 116 -14.83 13.47 -7.46
N PRO A 117 -16.13 13.19 -7.68
CA PRO A 117 -16.62 12.64 -8.94
C PRO A 117 -16.35 13.54 -10.14
N GLU A 118 -16.50 14.87 -9.99
CA GLU A 118 -16.16 15.82 -11.05
C GLU A 118 -14.68 15.71 -11.44
N ALA A 119 -13.78 15.70 -10.45
CA ALA A 119 -12.35 15.53 -10.70
C ALA A 119 -12.05 14.17 -11.34
N PHE A 120 -12.65 13.09 -10.85
CA PHE A 120 -12.50 11.75 -11.41
C PHE A 120 -12.95 11.68 -12.86
N VAL A 121 -14.15 12.18 -13.18
CA VAL A 121 -14.70 12.17 -14.54
C VAL A 121 -13.85 13.00 -15.49
N ARG A 122 -13.34 14.16 -15.05
CA ARG A 122 -12.44 14.98 -15.85
C ARG A 122 -11.14 14.23 -16.15
N LEU A 123 -10.46 13.71 -15.13
CA LEU A 123 -9.21 12.95 -15.30
C LEU A 123 -9.41 11.69 -16.15
N TYR A 124 -10.57 11.04 -16.05
CA TYR A 124 -10.94 9.92 -16.92
C TYR A 124 -11.12 10.36 -18.38
N LYS A 125 -11.83 11.47 -18.64
CA LYS A 125 -12.01 12.04 -19.98
C LYS A 125 -10.69 12.49 -20.61
N ASP A 126 -9.75 12.94 -19.79
CA ASP A 126 -8.39 13.32 -20.21
C ASP A 126 -7.49 12.09 -20.45
N GLY A 127 -7.98 10.87 -20.23
CA GLY A 127 -7.22 9.62 -20.43
C GLY A 127 -6.21 9.30 -19.32
N LEU A 128 -6.24 10.03 -18.19
CA LEU A 128 -5.31 9.86 -17.07
C LEU A 128 -5.77 8.81 -16.06
N ILE A 129 -7.06 8.48 -16.03
CA ILE A 129 -7.62 7.38 -15.23
C ILE A 129 -8.05 6.27 -16.16
N TYR A 130 -7.66 5.04 -15.83
CA TYR A 130 -8.04 3.83 -16.56
C TYR A 130 -8.26 2.68 -15.58
N ARG A 131 -8.86 1.59 -16.07
CA ARG A 131 -9.04 0.35 -15.33
C ARG A 131 -8.33 -0.77 -16.08
N ASP A 132 -7.40 -1.43 -15.39
CA ASP A 132 -6.65 -2.55 -15.93
C ASP A 132 -6.25 -3.51 -14.81
N TYR A 133 -5.73 -4.68 -15.18
CA TYR A 133 -5.15 -5.64 -14.26
C TYR A 133 -3.69 -5.27 -14.00
N ARG A 134 -3.39 -4.87 -12.77
CA ARG A 134 -2.03 -4.56 -12.31
C ARG A 134 -1.76 -5.25 -10.98
N LEU A 135 -0.50 -5.51 -10.70
CA LEU A 135 -0.05 -5.84 -9.35
C LEU A 135 -0.37 -4.66 -8.42
N VAL A 136 -0.96 -4.99 -7.28
CA VAL A 136 -1.31 -4.06 -6.22
C VAL A 136 -0.87 -4.64 -4.90
N ASP A 137 -0.51 -3.78 -3.96
CA ASP A 137 -0.32 -4.18 -2.58
C ASP A 137 -1.69 -4.47 -1.96
N TRP A 138 -1.82 -5.63 -1.34
CA TRP A 138 -3.09 -6.12 -0.77
C TRP A 138 -2.93 -6.38 0.72
N ASP A 139 -3.75 -5.71 1.53
CA ASP A 139 -3.83 -5.96 2.96
C ASP A 139 -4.81 -7.12 3.24
N CYS A 140 -4.27 -8.26 3.70
CA CYS A 140 -5.06 -9.45 4.04
C CYS A 140 -5.96 -9.27 5.27
N THR A 141 -5.71 -8.29 6.12
CA THR A 141 -6.50 -7.98 7.32
C THR A 141 -7.67 -7.08 6.97
N LEU A 142 -7.40 -6.00 6.23
CA LEU A 142 -8.40 -5.00 5.85
C LEU A 142 -9.21 -5.40 4.61
N LEU A 143 -8.69 -6.37 3.86
CA LEU A 143 -9.26 -6.89 2.63
C LEU A 143 -9.46 -5.79 1.58
N THR A 144 -8.39 -5.00 1.35
CA THR A 144 -8.37 -3.90 0.38
C THR A 144 -7.00 -3.77 -0.27
N ALA A 145 -7.00 -3.21 -1.48
CA ALA A 145 -5.77 -2.71 -2.07
C ALA A 145 -5.31 -1.44 -1.32
N ILE A 146 -4.00 -1.30 -1.18
CA ILE A 146 -3.33 -0.13 -0.59
C ILE A 146 -2.34 0.44 -1.60
N SER A 147 -2.06 1.73 -1.51
CA SER A 147 -1.10 2.39 -2.39
C SER A 147 0.34 2.20 -1.89
N ASP A 148 1.32 2.25 -2.79
CA ASP A 148 2.74 2.09 -2.46
C ASP A 148 3.20 3.03 -1.32
N ILE A 149 2.65 4.25 -1.23
CA ILE A 149 2.98 5.23 -0.18
C ILE A 149 2.39 4.89 1.20
N GLU A 150 1.41 3.99 1.26
CA GLU A 150 0.81 3.48 2.50
C GLU A 150 1.53 2.22 3.02
N VAL A 151 2.54 1.73 2.30
CA VAL A 151 3.31 0.54 2.66
C VAL A 151 4.62 0.95 3.33
N ASP A 152 4.77 0.55 4.59
CA ASP A 152 6.03 0.65 5.31
C ASP A 152 6.85 -0.64 5.12
N HIS A 153 8.09 -0.50 4.65
CA HIS A 153 9.01 -1.62 4.46
C HIS A 153 9.86 -1.85 5.71
N LEU A 154 9.88 -3.10 6.19
CA LEU A 154 10.74 -3.56 7.28
C LEU A 154 11.81 -4.50 6.72
N ASP A 155 13.07 -4.06 6.75
CA ASP A 155 14.21 -4.87 6.33
C ASP A 155 14.63 -5.84 7.45
N LEU A 156 14.59 -7.13 7.15
CA LEU A 156 15.01 -8.21 8.06
C LEU A 156 16.36 -8.76 7.60
N LYS A 157 17.37 -8.67 8.47
CA LYS A 157 18.73 -9.17 8.18
C LYS A 157 18.94 -10.62 8.59
N GLU A 158 18.14 -11.10 9.53
CA GLU A 158 18.23 -12.44 10.10
C GLU A 158 16.84 -13.05 10.23
N GLU A 159 16.81 -14.36 10.45
CA GLU A 159 15.60 -15.09 10.72
C GLU A 159 14.88 -14.50 11.94
N THR A 160 13.63 -14.09 11.75
CA THR A 160 12.85 -13.37 12.76
C THR A 160 11.42 -13.91 12.81
N MET A 161 10.91 -14.15 14.02
CA MET A 161 9.51 -14.48 14.26
C MET A 161 8.70 -13.19 14.43
N LEU A 162 7.75 -12.92 13.55
CA LEU A 162 6.90 -11.73 13.60
C LEU A 162 5.45 -12.09 13.86
N ASN A 163 4.77 -11.28 14.68
CA ASN A 163 3.33 -11.37 14.87
C ASN A 163 2.64 -10.74 13.65
N VAL A 164 1.93 -11.57 12.88
CA VAL A 164 1.18 -11.12 11.71
C VAL A 164 -0.30 -11.02 12.08
N PRO A 165 -0.97 -9.89 11.83
CA PRO A 165 -2.41 -9.77 12.06
C PRO A 165 -3.19 -10.91 11.37
N GLY A 166 -4.14 -11.50 12.09
CA GLY A 166 -4.93 -12.65 11.63
C GLY A 166 -4.32 -14.03 11.92
N TYR A 167 -3.06 -14.11 12.35
CA TYR A 167 -2.42 -15.36 12.76
C TYR A 167 -2.39 -15.49 14.29
N SER A 168 -2.66 -16.69 14.80
CA SER A 168 -2.64 -16.98 16.25
C SER A 168 -1.22 -17.19 16.79
N THR A 169 -0.28 -17.57 15.92
CA THR A 169 1.11 -17.81 16.27
C THR A 169 2.03 -16.89 15.45
N PRO A 170 3.19 -16.49 15.98
CA PRO A 170 4.19 -15.78 15.21
C PRO A 170 4.57 -16.55 13.94
N VAL A 171 4.80 -15.83 12.85
CA VAL A 171 5.20 -16.38 11.54
C VAL A 171 6.68 -16.08 11.33
N GLN A 172 7.38 -17.05 10.75
CA GLN A 172 8.82 -16.97 10.49
C GLN A 172 9.10 -16.16 9.21
N PHE A 173 9.99 -15.18 9.29
CA PHE A 173 10.48 -14.37 8.17
C PHE A 173 12.01 -14.37 8.14
N GLY A 174 12.59 -13.94 7.01
CA GLY A 174 14.05 -13.85 6.86
C GLY A 174 14.77 -15.17 6.58
N VAL A 175 14.03 -16.25 6.26
CA VAL A 175 14.59 -17.56 5.91
C VAL A 175 14.73 -17.69 4.40
N LEU A 176 15.91 -18.11 3.93
CA LEU A 176 16.16 -18.42 2.53
C LEU A 176 16.16 -19.94 2.32
N ILE A 177 15.15 -20.46 1.63
CA ILE A 177 14.97 -21.89 1.37
C ILE A 177 15.50 -22.21 -0.02
N SER A 178 16.38 -23.21 -0.12
CA SER A 178 16.87 -23.75 -1.38
C SER A 178 16.18 -25.07 -1.69
N PHE A 179 15.66 -25.21 -2.92
CA PHE A 179 15.00 -26.43 -3.39
C PHE A 179 15.29 -26.65 -4.88
N THR A 180 15.03 -27.86 -5.38
CA THR A 180 15.39 -28.24 -6.74
C THR A 180 14.18 -28.46 -7.65
N TYR A 181 14.33 -28.06 -8.90
CA TYR A 181 13.44 -28.42 -9.99
C TYR A 181 14.15 -29.42 -10.92
N PRO A 182 13.54 -30.57 -11.25
CA PRO A 182 14.08 -31.48 -12.25
C PRO A 182 14.08 -30.83 -13.63
N LEU A 183 15.15 -31.02 -14.39
CA LEU A 183 15.24 -30.56 -15.78
C LEU A 183 14.58 -31.55 -16.73
N GLU A 184 13.96 -31.02 -17.78
CA GLU A 184 13.37 -31.84 -18.83
C GLU A 184 14.42 -32.75 -19.48
N GLY A 185 14.03 -33.99 -19.81
CA GLY A 185 14.89 -34.94 -20.50
C GLY A 185 15.97 -35.58 -19.62
N GLY A 186 15.83 -35.55 -18.29
CA GLY A 186 16.79 -36.16 -17.36
C GLY A 186 18.13 -35.43 -17.28
N LEU A 187 18.15 -34.15 -17.66
CA LEU A 187 19.36 -33.31 -17.70
C LEU A 187 19.86 -32.84 -16.32
N GLY A 188 19.45 -33.54 -15.26
CA GLY A 188 19.73 -33.19 -13.86
C GLY A 188 18.68 -32.26 -13.27
N GLU A 189 19.12 -31.37 -12.39
CA GLU A 189 18.24 -30.48 -11.62
C GLU A 189 18.81 -29.05 -11.54
N ILE A 190 17.94 -28.07 -11.31
CA ILE A 190 18.30 -26.67 -11.03
C ILE A 190 17.87 -26.28 -9.62
N ILE A 191 18.81 -25.71 -8.85
CA ILE A 191 18.58 -25.29 -7.47
C ILE A 191 18.15 -23.83 -7.47
N VAL A 192 17.00 -23.54 -6.88
CA VAL A 192 16.44 -22.20 -6.73
C VAL A 192 16.36 -21.84 -5.25
N ALA A 193 16.70 -20.59 -4.92
CA ALA A 193 16.55 -20.04 -3.57
C ALA A 193 15.36 -19.07 -3.50
N THR A 194 14.56 -19.16 -2.44
CA THR A 194 13.43 -18.23 -2.20
C THR A 194 13.14 -18.05 -0.72
N THR A 195 12.60 -16.88 -0.36
CA THR A 195 12.05 -16.60 0.96
C THR A 195 10.56 -16.93 1.09
N ARG A 196 9.90 -17.32 -0.01
CA ARG A 196 8.45 -17.54 -0.10
C ARG A 196 8.15 -18.89 -0.77
N ILE A 197 8.49 -19.98 -0.12
CA ILE A 197 8.36 -21.35 -0.68
C ILE A 197 6.92 -21.70 -1.03
N GLU A 198 5.95 -21.17 -0.29
CA GLU A 198 4.52 -21.39 -0.54
C GLU A 198 4.07 -20.84 -1.90
N THR A 199 4.80 -19.87 -2.45
CA THR A 199 4.51 -19.34 -3.78
C THR A 199 5.00 -20.25 -4.91
N MET A 200 5.75 -21.33 -4.62
CA MET A 200 6.31 -22.26 -5.61
C MET A 200 5.27 -22.80 -6.60
N LEU A 201 4.04 -23.05 -6.13
CA LEU A 201 2.94 -23.54 -6.96
C LEU A 201 2.54 -22.54 -8.09
N GLY A 202 2.85 -21.26 -7.92
CA GLY A 202 2.59 -20.20 -8.90
C GLY A 202 3.69 -20.02 -9.95
N ASP A 203 4.77 -20.80 -9.88
CA ASP A 203 6.00 -20.56 -10.65
C ASP A 203 5.79 -20.80 -12.14
N SER A 204 6.02 -19.80 -12.97
CA SER A 204 5.86 -19.88 -14.43
C SER A 204 7.18 -19.96 -15.19
N ALA A 205 8.28 -19.51 -14.58
CA ALA A 205 9.61 -19.54 -15.18
C ALA A 205 10.70 -19.54 -14.10
N ILE A 206 11.95 -19.76 -14.52
CA ILE A 206 13.14 -19.59 -13.70
C ILE A 206 14.06 -18.60 -14.41
N ALA A 207 14.46 -17.53 -13.74
CA ALA A 207 15.42 -16.56 -14.25
C ALA A 207 16.83 -16.88 -13.76
N VAL A 208 17.79 -16.77 -14.66
CA VAL A 208 19.24 -16.84 -14.37
C VAL A 208 19.96 -15.67 -15.00
N HIS A 209 21.09 -15.25 -14.45
CA HIS A 209 21.89 -14.19 -15.06
C HIS A 209 22.58 -14.72 -16.36
N PRO A 210 22.53 -14.00 -17.49
CA PRO A 210 23.07 -14.47 -18.78
C PRO A 210 24.58 -14.77 -18.76
N GLU A 211 25.35 -14.04 -17.94
CA GLU A 211 26.79 -14.28 -17.79
C GLU A 211 27.15 -15.31 -16.72
N ASP A 212 26.18 -15.88 -16.02
CA ASP A 212 26.47 -16.91 -15.02
C ASP A 212 26.88 -18.23 -15.70
N LYS A 213 28.19 -18.50 -15.66
CA LYS A 213 28.80 -19.70 -16.24
C LYS A 213 28.17 -21.00 -15.73
N ARG A 214 27.62 -21.01 -14.52
CA ARG A 214 26.94 -22.19 -13.94
C ARG A 214 25.71 -22.60 -14.75
N TYR A 215 25.02 -21.63 -15.35
CA TYR A 215 23.72 -21.85 -16.00
C TYR A 215 23.73 -21.68 -17.52
N LYS A 216 24.86 -21.28 -18.15
CA LYS A 216 24.97 -21.09 -19.61
C LYS A 216 24.43 -22.26 -20.44
N HIS A 217 24.66 -23.49 -20.01
CA HIS A 217 24.18 -24.70 -20.71
C HIS A 217 22.67 -24.96 -20.56
N ARG A 218 21.98 -24.21 -19.68
CA ARG A 218 20.57 -24.36 -19.34
C ARG A 218 19.69 -23.24 -19.90
N HIS A 219 20.27 -22.25 -20.57
CA HIS A 219 19.52 -21.15 -21.18
C HIS A 219 18.49 -21.67 -22.19
N GLY A 220 17.24 -21.21 -22.06
CA GLY A 220 16.13 -21.61 -22.92
C GLY A 220 15.64 -23.04 -22.73
N ARG A 221 16.23 -23.83 -21.82
CA ARG A 221 15.77 -25.17 -21.45
C ARG A 221 14.55 -25.08 -20.54
N TYR A 222 13.91 -26.21 -20.31
CA TYR A 222 12.74 -26.32 -19.43
C TYR A 222 13.09 -27.11 -18.18
N ALA A 223 12.62 -26.61 -17.04
CA ALA A 223 12.48 -27.38 -15.82
C ALA A 223 11.03 -27.90 -15.71
N ILE A 224 10.83 -28.98 -14.96
CA ILE A 224 9.51 -29.58 -14.76
C ILE A 224 9.08 -29.28 -13.32
N HIS A 225 7.91 -28.69 -13.15
CA HIS A 225 7.36 -28.45 -11.82
C HIS A 225 6.97 -29.79 -11.16
N PRO A 226 7.48 -30.12 -9.96
CA PRO A 226 7.38 -31.47 -9.41
C PRO A 226 5.95 -31.88 -9.02
N PHE A 227 5.09 -30.92 -8.67
CA PHE A 227 3.72 -31.22 -8.21
C PHE A 227 2.67 -31.32 -9.31
N HIS A 228 2.90 -30.69 -10.47
CA HIS A 228 1.87 -30.58 -11.51
C HIS A 228 2.42 -30.73 -12.94
N GLY A 229 3.71 -31.03 -13.11
CA GLY A 229 4.31 -31.36 -14.41
C GLY A 229 4.41 -30.21 -15.42
N ARG A 230 4.10 -28.96 -15.03
CA ARG A 230 4.22 -27.80 -15.94
C ARG A 230 5.68 -27.60 -16.32
N LYS A 231 5.92 -27.23 -17.58
CA LYS A 231 7.24 -26.82 -18.04
C LYS A 231 7.50 -25.37 -17.65
N LEU A 232 8.59 -25.13 -16.93
CA LEU A 232 9.09 -23.83 -16.51
C LEU A 232 10.26 -23.45 -17.42
N LYS A 233 10.12 -22.39 -18.20
CA LYS A 233 11.20 -21.95 -19.09
C LYS A 233 12.32 -21.32 -18.26
N ILE A 234 13.57 -21.67 -18.54
CA ILE A 234 14.75 -21.01 -17.99
C ILE A 234 15.08 -19.82 -18.89
N ILE A 235 14.89 -18.61 -18.36
CA ILE A 235 15.08 -17.35 -19.06
C ILE A 235 16.29 -16.60 -18.49
N CYS A 236 16.88 -15.73 -19.31
CA CYS A 236 18.01 -14.92 -18.90
C CYS A 236 17.56 -13.51 -18.57
N ASP A 237 17.91 -13.00 -17.40
CA ASP A 237 17.65 -11.60 -17.00
C ASP A 237 18.86 -11.07 -16.22
N ALA A 238 19.49 -10.00 -16.74
CA ALA A 238 20.66 -9.38 -16.13
C ALA A 238 20.33 -8.32 -15.07
N VAL A 239 19.06 -7.86 -15.01
CA VAL A 239 18.61 -6.78 -14.12
C VAL A 239 18.00 -7.35 -12.85
N LEU A 240 17.21 -8.41 -12.97
CA LEU A 240 16.47 -9.00 -11.84
C LEU A 240 17.26 -10.09 -11.10
N VAL A 241 18.32 -10.63 -11.71
CA VAL A 241 19.09 -11.74 -11.12
C VAL A 241 20.48 -11.28 -10.75
N ASP A 242 20.75 -11.22 -9.45
CA ASP A 242 22.11 -11.11 -8.93
C ASP A 242 22.73 -12.51 -8.83
N PRO A 243 23.79 -12.84 -9.61
CA PRO A 243 24.43 -14.16 -9.56
C PRO A 243 25.11 -14.44 -8.22
N THR A 244 25.39 -13.41 -7.41
CA THR A 244 26.03 -13.55 -6.09
C THR A 244 25.03 -13.84 -4.97
N PHE A 245 23.73 -13.61 -5.20
CA PHE A 245 22.69 -13.83 -4.21
C PHE A 245 22.08 -15.25 -4.30
N GLY A 246 22.04 -15.95 -3.17
CA GLY A 246 21.49 -17.31 -3.08
C GLY A 246 22.18 -18.27 -4.05
N THR A 247 21.39 -18.92 -4.93
CA THR A 247 21.92 -19.83 -5.95
C THR A 247 22.25 -19.14 -7.28
N GLY A 248 21.92 -17.86 -7.45
CA GLY A 248 21.96 -17.16 -8.74
C GLY A 248 20.86 -17.60 -9.73
N ALA A 249 19.89 -18.40 -9.27
CA ALA A 249 18.69 -18.76 -10.01
C ALA A 249 17.44 -18.38 -9.19
N VAL A 250 16.55 -17.60 -9.80
CA VAL A 250 15.38 -17.01 -9.14
C VAL A 250 14.12 -17.59 -9.77
N LYS A 251 13.19 -18.06 -8.94
CA LYS A 251 11.86 -18.46 -9.41
C LYS A 251 11.01 -17.24 -9.77
N LEU A 252 10.25 -17.34 -10.85
CA LEU A 252 9.32 -16.30 -11.28
C LEU A 252 7.89 -16.80 -11.20
N LEU A 253 7.04 -16.04 -10.52
CA LEU A 253 5.60 -16.24 -10.53
C LEU A 253 5.02 -15.74 -11.87
N HIS A 254 3.80 -16.17 -12.23
CA HIS A 254 3.11 -15.67 -13.44
C HIS A 254 3.02 -14.14 -13.50
N GLN A 255 3.01 -13.48 -12.34
CA GLN A 255 2.85 -12.04 -12.20
C GLN A 255 4.13 -11.22 -12.55
N PRO A 256 5.35 -11.51 -12.05
CA PRO A 256 6.58 -10.85 -12.50
C PRO A 256 6.96 -11.15 -13.96
N MET A 257 6.44 -12.22 -14.56
CA MET A 257 6.55 -12.43 -16.01
C MET A 257 5.86 -11.31 -16.80
N ILE A 258 4.77 -10.71 -16.31
CA ILE A 258 4.12 -9.56 -16.95
C ILE A 258 5.07 -8.36 -16.96
N GLN A 259 5.74 -8.08 -15.84
CA GLN A 259 6.67 -6.95 -15.74
C GLN A 259 7.95 -7.17 -16.57
N MET A 260 8.40 -8.42 -16.72
CA MET A 260 9.46 -8.78 -17.67
C MET A 260 9.01 -8.72 -19.13
N THR A 261 7.77 -9.13 -19.45
CA THR A 261 7.22 -9.07 -20.81
C THR A 261 7.01 -7.62 -21.24
N LEU A 262 6.49 -6.76 -20.34
CA LEU A 262 6.35 -5.32 -20.58
C LEU A 262 7.70 -4.62 -20.81
N ARG A 263 8.78 -5.08 -20.15
CA ARG A 263 10.15 -4.56 -20.40
C ARG A 263 10.72 -5.04 -21.74
N LEU A 264 10.49 -6.31 -22.11
CA LEU A 264 10.92 -6.84 -23.40
C LEU A 264 10.16 -6.20 -24.57
N GLU A 265 8.92 -5.77 -24.37
CA GLU A 265 8.15 -5.01 -25.38
C GLU A 265 8.63 -3.55 -25.48
N SER A 266 9.11 -2.93 -24.40
CA SER A 266 9.66 -1.56 -24.45
C SER A 266 11.04 -1.45 -25.12
N ASP A 267 11.78 -2.54 -25.23
CA ASP A 267 13.07 -2.59 -25.96
C ASP A 267 12.90 -2.91 -27.46
N ILE A 268 11.66 -3.09 -27.95
CA ILE A 268 11.34 -3.45 -29.35
C ILE A 268 10.60 -2.31 -30.10
N THR A 269 10.39 -1.14 -29.47
CA THR A 269 9.87 0.09 -30.11
C THR A 269 10.84 1.24 -29.99
#